data_AF-A0A0S7YLT1-F1
#
_entry.id   AF-A0A0S7YLT1-F1
#
_cell.length_a   1.000
_cell.length_b   1.000
_cell.length_c   1.000
_cell.angle_alpha   90.00
_cell.angle_beta   90.00
_cell.angle_gamma   90.00
#
_symmetry.space_group_name_H-M   'P 1'
#
loop_
_entity.id
_entity.type
_entity.pdbx_description
1 polymer ?
#
loop_
_entity_poly.entity_id
_entity_poly.type
_entity_poly.pdbx_seq_one_letter_code
_entity_poly.pdbx_strand_id
1 'polypeptide(L)'
;HVPLDQVEAQVRLQKDLTGGLPFYVLGPIVTDVAPGYDHITSAIGGAVAAMAGADFLCYVTPTEHLGLPRPEDVREGVIAARIAAHAADVARGRDDAHAWDRRLSRARSRRDWERQVAEAIDPARARQLRDQRRPEHGDVCSMCGDYCVFKVRNGEEPTQP
;
A
#
# COMPACT_ATOMS: atom_id res chain seq x y z
N HIS A 1 6.67 13.29 14.16
CA HIS A 1 7.13 14.10 13.02
C HIS A 1 8.63 13.95 12.91
N VAL A 2 9.12 13.30 11.86
CA VAL A 2 10.54 13.02 11.66
C VAL A 2 10.82 13.12 10.15
N PRO A 3 11.71 14.02 9.70
CA PRO A 3 12.11 14.09 8.29
C PRO A 3 12.56 12.73 7.76
N LEU A 4 12.23 12.41 6.51
CA LEU A 4 12.40 11.06 5.94
C LEU A 4 13.83 10.52 6.06
N ASP A 5 14.83 11.38 5.86
CA ASP A 5 16.26 11.06 5.93
C ASP A 5 16.74 10.65 7.33
N GLN A 6 15.97 10.96 8.37
CA GLN A 6 16.33 10.68 9.77
C GLN A 6 15.62 9.45 10.34
N VAL A 7 14.59 8.93 9.67
CA VAL A 7 13.74 7.85 10.19
C VAL A 7 14.55 6.59 10.50
N GLU A 8 15.38 6.14 9.55
CA GLU A 8 16.18 4.92 9.71
C GLU A 8 17.19 5.04 10.86
N ALA A 9 17.88 6.19 10.96
CA ALA A 9 18.86 6.44 12.00
C ALA A 9 18.22 6.40 13.40
N GLN A 10 17.04 6.99 13.57
CA GLN A 10 16.32 6.96 14.85
C GLN A 10 15.87 5.56 15.25
N VAL A 11 15.36 4.77 14.30
CA VAL A 11 14.92 3.39 14.56
C VAL A 11 16.10 2.51 14.98
N ARG A 12 17.21 2.58 14.26
CA ARG A 12 18.42 1.81 14.61
C ARG A 12 18.98 2.21 15.98
N LEU A 13 19.06 3.51 16.24
CA LEU A 13 19.49 4.01 17.55
C LEU A 13 18.63 3.46 18.68
N GLN A 14 17.30 3.47 18.51
CA GLN A 14 16.40 2.92 19.52
C GLN A 14 16.62 1.42 19.72
N LYS A 15 16.82 0.66 18.64
CA LYS A 15 17.09 -0.78 18.73
C LYS A 15 18.40 -1.06 19.46
N ASP A 16 19.44 -0.30 19.19
CA ASP A 16 20.73 -0.46 19.84
C ASP A 16 20.64 -0.14 21.33
N LEU A 17 20.00 0.99 21.68
CA LEU A 17 19.85 1.43 23.08
C LEU A 17 19.00 0.48 23.92
N THR A 18 18.07 -0.25 23.30
CA THR A 18 17.15 -1.16 24.00
C THR A 18 17.56 -2.61 23.91
N GLY A 19 18.67 -2.94 23.24
CA GLY A 19 19.07 -4.34 23.02
C GLY A 19 18.07 -5.11 22.14
N GLY A 20 17.42 -4.42 21.20
CA GLY A 20 16.54 -5.03 20.20
C GLY A 20 15.08 -5.21 20.61
N LEU A 21 14.62 -4.65 21.74
CA LEU A 21 13.23 -4.76 22.17
C LEU A 21 12.23 -4.28 21.11
N PRO A 22 10.97 -4.79 21.11
CA PRO A 22 9.95 -4.35 20.17
C PRO A 22 9.74 -2.83 20.22
N PHE A 23 9.77 -2.21 19.04
CA PHE A 23 9.64 -0.77 18.90
C PHE A 23 8.34 -0.40 18.18
N TYR A 24 7.51 0.33 18.90
CA TYR A 24 6.28 0.94 18.41
C TYR A 24 6.61 2.32 17.87
N VAL A 25 6.18 2.64 16.64
CA VAL A 25 6.20 4.00 16.09
C VAL A 25 4.81 4.49 15.67
N LEU A 26 4.55 5.80 15.82
CA LEU A 26 3.35 6.48 15.30
C LEU A 26 3.71 7.14 13.96
N GLY A 27 3.26 6.58 12.84
CA GLY A 27 3.78 6.95 11.51
C GLY A 27 5.21 6.44 11.29
N PRO A 28 6.25 7.31 11.22
CA PRO A 28 6.26 8.77 11.46
C PRO A 28 5.79 9.63 10.28
N ILE A 29 5.12 10.76 10.59
CA ILE A 29 4.84 11.84 9.63
C ILE A 29 6.16 12.48 9.19
N VAL A 30 6.43 12.43 7.89
CA VAL A 30 7.71 12.88 7.31
C VAL A 30 7.71 14.29 6.74
N THR A 31 6.53 14.92 6.66
CA THR A 31 6.36 16.29 6.23
C THR A 31 5.07 16.86 6.80
N ASP A 32 5.10 18.13 7.21
CA ASP A 32 4.01 18.76 7.97
C ASP A 32 3.06 19.58 7.07
N VAL A 33 3.34 19.64 5.76
CA VAL A 33 2.65 20.53 4.82
C VAL A 33 1.35 19.94 4.26
N ALA A 34 0.91 18.78 4.74
CA ALA A 34 -0.21 18.04 4.17
C ALA A 34 -1.28 17.60 5.20
N PRO A 35 -1.77 18.48 6.10
CA PRO A 35 -2.90 18.14 6.96
C PRO A 35 -4.11 17.73 6.11
N GLY A 36 -4.85 16.71 6.55
CA GLY A 36 -5.87 16.03 5.72
C GLY A 36 -5.32 14.81 4.97
N TYR A 37 -3.99 14.68 4.86
CA TYR A 37 -3.31 13.60 4.17
C TYR A 37 -2.22 12.93 5.03
N ASP A 38 -2.31 13.09 6.34
CA ASP A 38 -1.26 12.59 7.25
C ASP A 38 -1.17 11.07 7.30
N HIS A 39 -2.24 10.35 6.97
CA HIS A 39 -2.18 8.91 6.69
C HIS A 39 -1.20 8.55 5.54
N ILE A 40 -0.98 9.44 4.57
CA ILE A 40 -0.01 9.25 3.48
C ILE A 40 1.40 9.62 3.94
N THR A 41 1.56 10.81 4.55
CA THR A 41 2.86 11.29 5.02
C THR A 41 3.45 10.32 6.06
N SER A 42 2.60 9.78 6.93
CA SER A 42 2.96 8.79 7.93
C SER A 42 3.23 7.40 7.36
N ALA A 43 2.52 6.96 6.31
CA ALA A 43 2.76 5.67 5.68
C ALA A 43 4.13 5.61 5.00
N ILE A 44 4.60 6.72 4.43
CA ILE A 44 5.96 6.83 3.86
C ILE A 44 7.00 6.62 4.96
N GLY A 45 6.91 7.36 6.06
CA GLY A 45 7.83 7.20 7.18
C GLY A 45 7.70 5.82 7.83
N GLY A 46 6.49 5.31 8.00
CA GLY A 46 6.22 4.02 8.61
C GLY A 46 6.81 2.85 7.83
N ALA A 47 6.79 2.91 6.49
CA ALA A 47 7.44 1.90 5.66
C ALA A 47 8.97 1.90 5.88
N VAL A 48 9.60 3.08 5.92
CA VAL A 48 11.04 3.21 6.22
C VAL A 48 11.35 2.75 7.64
N ALA A 49 10.52 3.12 8.62
CA ALA A 49 10.71 2.74 10.00
C ALA A 49 10.61 1.23 10.21
N ALA A 50 9.58 0.59 9.63
CA ALA A 50 9.40 -0.87 9.70
C ALA A 50 10.53 -1.61 8.96
N MET A 51 10.97 -1.09 7.81
CA MET A 51 12.13 -1.63 7.09
C MET A 51 13.41 -1.56 7.94
N ALA A 52 13.60 -0.45 8.65
CA ALA A 52 14.75 -0.21 9.54
C ALA A 52 14.70 -1.02 10.85
N GLY A 53 13.54 -1.58 11.20
CA GLY A 53 13.41 -2.49 12.35
C GLY A 53 12.27 -2.20 13.31
N ALA A 54 11.42 -1.19 13.09
CA ALA A 54 10.22 -1.02 13.89
C ALA A 54 9.30 -2.24 13.76
N ASP A 55 8.67 -2.66 14.86
CA ASP A 55 7.89 -3.90 14.93
C ASP A 55 6.39 -3.64 14.93
N PHE A 56 5.99 -2.42 15.27
CA PHE A 56 4.59 -2.02 15.30
C PHE A 56 4.40 -0.60 14.75
N LEU A 57 3.52 -0.47 13.76
CA LEU A 57 3.11 0.81 13.21
C LEU A 57 1.73 1.17 13.77
N CYS A 58 1.66 2.27 14.53
CA CYS A 58 0.40 2.92 14.77
C CYS A 58 0.03 3.75 13.54
N TYR A 59 -1.15 3.47 13.04
CA TYR A 59 -1.75 4.20 11.94
C TYR A 59 -1.93 5.68 12.29
N VAL A 60 -2.01 6.49 11.24
CA VAL A 60 -2.43 7.88 11.33
C VAL A 60 -3.61 8.04 10.38
N THR A 61 -4.60 8.81 10.80
CA THR A 61 -5.82 9.00 10.00
C THR A 61 -5.68 10.23 9.09
N PRO A 62 -6.50 10.35 8.03
CA PRO A 62 -6.60 11.61 7.26
C PRO A 62 -6.91 12.82 8.15
N THR A 63 -7.69 12.61 9.20
CA THR A 63 -8.12 13.64 10.16
C THR A 63 -7.10 14.02 11.23
N GLU A 64 -5.91 13.41 11.23
CA GLU A 64 -4.84 13.79 12.16
C GLU A 64 -4.59 15.31 12.09
N HIS A 65 -4.38 15.92 13.25
CA HIS A 65 -4.26 17.38 13.43
C HIS A 65 -5.50 18.22 13.06
N LEU A 66 -6.62 17.60 12.66
CA LEU A 66 -7.83 18.31 12.24
C LEU A 66 -9.05 17.99 13.11
N GLY A 67 -9.15 16.77 13.66
CA GLY A 67 -10.27 16.41 14.53
C GLY A 67 -10.38 14.91 14.81
N LEU A 68 -11.52 14.51 15.35
CA LEU A 68 -11.81 13.10 15.62
C LEU A 68 -12.14 12.35 14.32
N PRO A 69 -11.58 11.14 14.11
CA PRO A 69 -11.83 10.36 12.90
C PRO A 69 -13.24 9.76 12.88
N ARG A 70 -13.82 9.66 11.69
CA ARG A 70 -15.01 8.85 11.40
C ARG A 70 -14.62 7.44 10.94
N PRO A 71 -15.56 6.49 10.81
CA PRO A 71 -15.25 5.12 10.39
C PRO A 71 -14.45 5.02 9.08
N GLU A 72 -14.70 5.91 8.13
CA GLU A 72 -13.99 5.97 6.85
C GLU A 72 -12.54 6.41 7.04
N ASP A 73 -12.29 7.41 7.89
CA ASP A 73 -10.96 7.91 8.22
C ASP A 73 -10.12 6.82 8.93
N VAL A 74 -10.77 6.04 9.79
CA VAL A 74 -10.17 4.86 10.44
C VAL A 74 -9.78 3.82 9.39
N ARG A 75 -10.68 3.50 8.45
CA ARG A 75 -10.39 2.53 7.37
C ARG A 75 -9.21 3.00 6.53
N GLU A 76 -9.18 4.25 6.11
CA GLU A 76 -8.09 4.80 5.29
C GLU A 76 -6.74 4.73 6.01
N GLY A 77 -6.71 5.12 7.29
CA GLY A 77 -5.49 4.99 8.11
C GLY A 77 -5.04 3.53 8.24
N VAL A 78 -5.96 2.59 8.47
CA VAL A 78 -5.60 1.17 8.65
C VAL A 78 -5.06 0.59 7.36
N ILE A 79 -5.69 0.89 6.22
CA ILE A 79 -5.22 0.43 4.92
C ILE A 79 -3.85 1.04 4.59
N ALA A 80 -3.64 2.33 4.85
CA ALA A 80 -2.35 2.99 4.63
C ALA A 80 -1.22 2.36 5.47
N ALA A 81 -1.46 2.13 6.76
CA ALA A 81 -0.49 1.49 7.64
C ALA A 81 -0.22 0.02 7.26
N ARG A 82 -1.25 -0.74 6.85
CA ARG A 82 -1.08 -2.12 6.37
C ARG A 82 -0.28 -2.19 5.07
N ILE A 83 -0.46 -1.24 4.16
CA ILE A 83 0.35 -1.12 2.94
C ILE A 83 1.81 -0.83 3.31
N ALA A 84 2.06 0.12 4.21
CA ALA A 84 3.41 0.46 4.67
C ALA A 84 4.11 -0.74 5.32
N ALA A 85 3.41 -1.46 6.21
CA ALA A 85 3.92 -2.67 6.85
C ALA A 85 4.25 -3.77 5.83
N HIS A 86 3.34 -4.05 4.90
CA HIS A 86 3.57 -5.06 3.85
C HIS A 86 4.75 -4.67 2.93
N ALA A 87 4.85 -3.39 2.54
CA ALA A 87 5.98 -2.90 1.75
C ALA A 87 7.32 -3.09 2.48
N ALA A 88 7.35 -2.84 3.79
CA ALA A 88 8.52 -3.10 4.62
C ALA A 88 8.83 -4.61 4.74
N ASP A 89 7.82 -5.46 4.92
CA ASP A 89 7.98 -6.92 4.95
C ASP A 89 8.59 -7.45 3.63
N VAL A 90 8.13 -6.93 2.49
CA VAL A 90 8.71 -7.21 1.16
C VAL A 90 10.17 -6.72 1.10
N ALA A 91 10.47 -5.50 1.54
CA ALA A 91 11.83 -4.96 1.53
C ALA A 91 12.79 -5.73 2.43
N ARG A 92 12.27 -6.32 3.52
CA ARG A 92 13.02 -7.18 4.46
C ARG A 92 13.17 -8.62 3.95
N GLY A 93 12.69 -8.92 2.75
CA GLY A 93 12.90 -10.23 2.10
C GLY A 93 11.99 -11.33 2.61
N ARG A 94 10.82 -11.01 3.16
CA ARG A 94 9.90 -12.04 3.68
C ARG A 94 9.22 -12.81 2.56
N ASP A 95 9.36 -14.14 2.59
CA ASP A 95 8.86 -15.03 1.54
C ASP A 95 7.33 -15.00 1.39
N ASP A 96 6.59 -14.90 2.49
CA ASP A 96 5.13 -14.82 2.53
C ASP A 96 4.62 -13.52 1.89
N ALA A 97 5.26 -12.39 2.20
CA ALA A 97 4.96 -11.08 1.63
C ALA A 97 5.24 -11.07 0.11
N HIS A 98 6.40 -11.54 -0.32
CA HIS A 98 6.69 -11.69 -1.74
C HIS A 98 5.73 -12.66 -2.45
N ALA A 99 5.33 -13.75 -1.78
CA ALA A 99 4.37 -14.69 -2.35
C ALA A 99 3.01 -14.02 -2.58
N TRP A 100 2.55 -13.17 -1.67
CA TRP A 100 1.33 -12.40 -1.84
C TRP A 100 1.40 -11.47 -3.07
N ASP A 101 2.48 -10.68 -3.20
CA ASP A 101 2.72 -9.83 -4.38
C ASP A 101 2.71 -10.62 -5.69
N ARG A 102 3.36 -11.79 -5.70
CA ARG A 102 3.40 -12.67 -6.88
C ARG A 102 2.03 -13.22 -7.23
N ARG A 103 1.19 -13.62 -6.26
CA ARG A 103 -0.17 -14.12 -6.53
C ARG A 103 -1.03 -13.05 -7.21
N LEU A 104 -1.02 -11.84 -6.67
CA LEU A 104 -1.79 -10.72 -7.23
C LEU A 104 -1.23 -10.28 -8.59
N SER A 105 0.09 -10.25 -8.76
CA SER A 105 0.73 -9.93 -10.05
C SER A 105 0.42 -10.96 -11.13
N ARG A 106 0.38 -12.26 -10.78
CA ARG A 106 -0.04 -13.31 -11.71
C ARG A 106 -1.51 -13.14 -12.11
N ALA A 107 -2.40 -12.82 -11.17
CA ALA A 107 -3.80 -12.53 -11.48
C ALA A 107 -3.94 -11.34 -12.45
N ARG A 108 -3.23 -10.23 -12.19
CA ARG A 108 -3.14 -9.06 -13.11
C ARG A 108 -2.71 -9.47 -14.53
N SER A 109 -1.64 -10.26 -14.63
CA SER A 109 -1.09 -10.68 -15.94
C SER A 109 -2.03 -11.57 -16.75
N ARG A 110 -2.92 -12.30 -16.06
CA ARG A 110 -3.93 -13.18 -16.66
C ARG A 110 -5.28 -12.47 -16.83
N ARG A 111 -5.37 -11.21 -16.43
CA ARG A 111 -6.62 -10.43 -16.39
C ARG A 111 -7.74 -11.15 -15.61
N ASP A 112 -7.33 -11.92 -14.59
CA ASP A 112 -8.22 -12.62 -13.66
C ASP A 112 -8.68 -11.63 -12.59
N TRP A 113 -9.76 -10.89 -12.90
CA TRP A 113 -10.28 -9.81 -12.07
C TRP A 113 -10.78 -10.28 -10.72
N GLU A 114 -11.47 -11.42 -10.67
CA GLU A 114 -12.00 -11.98 -9.44
C GLU A 114 -10.87 -12.35 -8.47
N ARG A 115 -9.81 -13.01 -8.98
CA ARG A 115 -8.64 -13.31 -8.16
C ARG A 115 -7.85 -12.07 -7.78
N GLN A 116 -7.70 -11.10 -8.70
CA GLN A 116 -7.02 -9.85 -8.39
C GLN A 116 -7.72 -9.08 -7.26
N VAL A 117 -9.06 -9.06 -7.26
CA VAL A 117 -9.87 -8.47 -6.19
C VAL A 117 -9.70 -9.26 -4.88
N ALA A 118 -9.79 -10.59 -4.93
CA ALA A 118 -9.67 -11.43 -3.74
C ALA A 118 -8.30 -11.31 -3.05
N GLU A 119 -7.23 -11.11 -3.83
CA GLU A 119 -5.87 -10.96 -3.30
C GLU A 119 -5.54 -9.50 -2.91
N ALA A 120 -6.43 -8.53 -3.11
CA ALA A 120 -6.15 -7.14 -2.76
C ALA A 120 -6.14 -6.92 -1.24
N ILE A 121 -5.38 -5.93 -0.76
CA ILE A 121 -5.34 -5.59 0.69
C ILE A 121 -6.69 -5.07 1.20
N ASP A 122 -7.47 -4.45 0.31
CA ASP A 122 -8.87 -4.05 0.47
C ASP A 122 -9.70 -4.54 -0.73
N PRO A 123 -10.22 -5.79 -0.69
CA PRO A 123 -11.02 -6.35 -1.78
C PRO A 123 -12.29 -5.57 -2.08
N ALA A 124 -12.93 -5.01 -1.05
CA ALA A 124 -14.18 -4.27 -1.21
C ALA A 124 -13.95 -2.97 -1.99
N ARG A 125 -12.88 -2.22 -1.67
CA ARG A 125 -12.50 -1.02 -2.44
C ARG A 125 -12.06 -1.36 -3.86
N ALA A 126 -11.29 -2.43 -4.03
CA ALA A 126 -10.85 -2.89 -5.36
C ALA A 126 -12.04 -3.26 -6.26
N ARG A 127 -13.01 -4.02 -5.73
CA ARG A 127 -14.24 -4.38 -6.45
C ARG A 127 -15.06 -3.15 -6.83
N GLN A 128 -15.31 -2.27 -5.85
CA GLN A 128 -16.05 -1.03 -6.08
C GLN A 128 -15.48 -0.21 -7.24
N LEU A 129 -14.16 -0.01 -7.27
CA LEU A 129 -13.51 0.78 -8.33
C LEU A 129 -13.54 0.08 -9.69
N ARG A 130 -13.44 -1.25 -9.72
CA ARG A 130 -13.55 -2.02 -10.96
C ARG A 130 -14.96 -1.92 -11.52
N ASP A 131 -15.98 -2.13 -10.70
CA ASP A 131 -17.38 -2.14 -11.14
C ASP A 131 -17.82 -0.77 -11.67
N GLN A 132 -17.40 0.31 -11.01
CA GLN A 132 -17.69 1.69 -11.44
C GLN A 132 -17.05 2.09 -12.77
N ARG A 133 -15.98 1.42 -13.19
CA ARG A 133 -15.14 1.83 -14.33
C ARG A 133 -14.92 0.70 -15.33
N ARG A 134 -15.75 -0.35 -15.26
CA ARG A 134 -15.64 -1.52 -16.13
C ARG A 134 -15.99 -1.11 -17.55
N PRO A 135 -15.14 -1.42 -18.55
CA PRO A 135 -15.50 -1.17 -19.95
C PRO A 135 -16.66 -2.09 -20.36
N GLU A 136 -17.48 -1.61 -21.31
CA GLU A 136 -18.64 -2.37 -21.82
C GLU A 136 -18.19 -3.67 -22.53
N HIS A 137 -17.03 -3.62 -23.18
CA HIS A 137 -16.44 -4.73 -23.91
C HIS A 137 -14.98 -4.97 -23.50
N GLY A 138 -14.53 -6.22 -23.61
CA GLY A 138 -13.15 -6.63 -23.32
C GLY A 138 -12.88 -7.02 -21.87
N ASP A 139 -11.77 -7.73 -21.68
CA ASP A 139 -11.28 -8.24 -20.38
C ASP A 139 -10.18 -7.33 -19.77
N VAL A 140 -10.01 -6.14 -20.33
CA VAL A 140 -8.97 -5.16 -19.95
C VAL A 140 -9.51 -4.08 -19.00
N CYS A 141 -8.62 -3.23 -18.49
CA CYS A 141 -9.01 -2.03 -17.76
C CYS A 141 -9.38 -0.90 -18.74
N SER A 142 -10.18 0.05 -18.25
CA SER A 142 -10.57 1.25 -19.00
C SER A 142 -9.43 2.23 -19.26
N MET A 143 -8.26 2.06 -18.62
CA MET A 143 -7.12 2.96 -18.79
C MET A 143 -6.39 2.76 -20.12
N CYS A 144 -6.07 1.52 -20.50
CA CYS A 144 -5.31 1.22 -21.72
C CYS A 144 -6.16 0.58 -22.82
N GLY A 145 -7.34 0.03 -22.47
CA GLY A 145 -8.17 -0.71 -23.42
C GLY A 145 -7.37 -1.81 -24.12
N ASP A 146 -7.53 -1.90 -25.43
CA ASP A 146 -6.88 -2.90 -26.27
C ASP A 146 -5.36 -2.80 -26.34
N TYR A 147 -4.78 -1.66 -25.96
CA TYR A 147 -3.33 -1.48 -25.82
C TYR A 147 -2.80 -1.98 -24.46
N CYS A 148 -3.56 -2.82 -23.77
CA CYS A 148 -3.12 -3.46 -22.54
C CYS A 148 -1.81 -4.22 -22.77
N VAL A 149 -0.78 -3.89 -21.98
CA VAL A 149 0.56 -4.51 -22.09
C VAL A 149 0.51 -6.04 -21.99
N PHE A 150 -0.41 -6.60 -21.20
CA PHE A 150 -0.55 -8.05 -21.08
C PHE A 150 -1.21 -8.68 -22.31
N LYS A 151 -2.16 -7.97 -22.95
CA LYS A 151 -2.80 -8.40 -24.21
C LYS A 151 -1.76 -8.42 -25.34
N VAL A 152 -1.05 -7.31 -25.52
CA VAL A 152 0.03 -7.18 -26.52
C VAL A 152 1.13 -8.21 -26.32
N ARG A 153 1.61 -8.40 -25.08
CA ARG A 153 2.66 -9.39 -24.77
C ARG A 153 2.23 -10.83 -25.09
N ASN A 154 0.95 -11.14 -24.98
CA ASN A 154 0.42 -12.47 -25.26
C ASN A 154 0.08 -12.69 -26.75
N GLY A 155 0.35 -11.71 -27.62
CA GLY A 155 0.08 -11.80 -29.06
C GLY A 155 -1.40 -11.65 -29.42
N GLU A 156 -2.21 -11.09 -28.52
CA GLU A 156 -3.63 -10.83 -28.76
C GLU A 156 -3.78 -9.50 -29.52
N GLU A 157 -4.35 -9.53 -30.73
CA GLU A 157 -4.55 -8.32 -31.54
C GLU A 157 -5.59 -7.38 -30.93
N PRO A 158 -5.44 -6.05 -31.09
CA PRO A 158 -6.48 -5.09 -30.76
C PRO A 158 -7.77 -5.44 -31.51
N THR A 159 -8.88 -5.50 -30.79
CA THR A 159 -10.19 -5.56 -31.44
C THR A 159 -10.41 -4.22 -32.13
N GLN A 160 -10.46 -4.19 -33.46
CA GLN A 160 -10.74 -2.96 -34.19
C GLN A 160 -12.08 -2.36 -33.71
N PRO A 161 -12.19 -1.02 -33.63
CA PRO A 161 -13.38 -0.34 -33.13
C PRO A 161 -14.64 -0.63 -33.97
#